data_AF-A0A418AIN9-F1
#
_entry.id   AF-A0A418AIN9-F1
#
_cell.length_a   1.000
_cell.length_b   1.000
_cell.length_c   1.000
_cell.angle_alpha   90.00
_cell.angle_beta   90.00
_cell.angle_gamma   90.00
#
_symmetry.space_group_name_H-M   'P 1'
#
loop_
_entity.id
_entity.type
_entity.pdbx_description
1 polymer ?
#
loop_
_entity_poly.entity_id
_entity_poly.type
_entity_poly.pdbx_seq_one_letter_code
_entity_poly.pdbx_strand_id
1 'polypeptide(L)'
;MTGTIFNSYLTLLNKRMVEEDRKILLLVDNVPSHSLDEDVFLDNVKIRMLPKNTTSHLQPQDAGIIAAFKAKVKQRQLQNALDQIDVVMRGRQERLYEVPLDEAMTCAKEDWRSVTQLTVANCWARNGNVDGDLSAYGEQVAELHVA
;
A
#
# COMPACT_ATOMS: atom_id res chain seq x y z
N MET A 1 -6.80 -4.84 -9.60
CA MET A 1 -6.12 -4.07 -10.65
C MET A 1 -5.87 -5.00 -11.83
N THR A 2 -6.11 -4.56 -13.07
CA THR A 2 -5.78 -5.33 -14.27
C THR A 2 -4.32 -5.06 -14.69
N GLY A 3 -3.73 -5.94 -15.51
CA GLY A 3 -2.38 -5.72 -16.05
C GLY A 3 -2.25 -4.38 -16.78
N THR A 4 -3.23 -4.03 -17.62
CA THR A 4 -3.27 -2.75 -18.34
C THR A 4 -3.20 -1.53 -17.40
N ILE A 5 -3.95 -1.55 -16.29
CA ILE A 5 -3.93 -0.46 -15.31
C ILE A 5 -2.57 -0.40 -14.61
N PHE A 6 -2.00 -1.56 -14.28
CA PHE A 6 -0.70 -1.66 -13.63
C PHE A 6 0.42 -1.11 -14.53
N ASN A 7 0.48 -1.53 -15.79
CA ASN A 7 1.47 -1.05 -16.75
C ASN A 7 1.33 0.46 -17.03
N SER A 8 0.09 0.96 -17.15
CA SER A 8 -0.15 2.41 -17.25
C SER A 8 0.39 3.18 -16.04
N TYR A 9 0.18 2.65 -14.84
CA TYR A 9 0.74 3.22 -13.61
C TYR A 9 2.27 3.18 -13.60
N LEU A 10 2.89 2.08 -14.03
CA LEU A 10 4.35 1.94 -14.08
C LEU A 10 4.99 2.94 -15.03
N THR A 11 4.42 3.16 -16.22
CA THR A 11 4.91 4.15 -17.17
C THR A 11 4.87 5.57 -16.57
N LEU A 12 3.77 5.92 -15.91
CA LEU A 12 3.62 7.21 -15.22
C LEU A 12 4.60 7.36 -14.06
N LEU A 13 4.77 6.31 -13.25
CA LEU A 13 5.72 6.29 -12.15
C LEU A 13 7.15 6.45 -12.66
N ASN A 14 7.54 5.71 -13.71
CA ASN A 14 8.87 5.78 -14.30
C ASN A 14 9.17 7.16 -14.87
N LYS A 15 8.22 7.75 -15.61
CA LYS A 15 8.37 9.13 -16.11
C LYS A 15 8.67 10.10 -14.97
N ARG A 16 7.90 10.04 -13.88
CA ARG A 16 8.14 10.85 -12.70
C ARG A 16 9.52 10.59 -12.06
N MET A 17 9.93 9.32 -11.97
CA MET A 17 11.23 8.96 -11.41
C MET A 17 12.40 9.44 -12.29
N VAL A 18 12.23 9.51 -13.61
CA VAL A 18 13.18 10.13 -14.54
C VAL A 18 13.26 11.63 -14.33
N GLU A 19 12.11 12.32 -14.24
CA GLU A 19 12.04 13.76 -13.98
C GLU A 19 12.68 14.15 -12.64
N GLU A 20 12.56 13.29 -11.62
CA GLU A 20 13.17 13.47 -10.29
C GLU A 20 14.64 12.97 -10.21
N ASP A 21 15.23 12.49 -11.31
CA ASP A 21 16.55 11.82 -11.36
C ASP A 21 16.74 10.77 -10.25
N ARG A 22 15.69 10.00 -9.98
CA ARG A 22 15.65 9.03 -8.88
C ARG A 22 15.49 7.62 -9.41
N LYS A 23 16.37 6.70 -9.02
CA LYS A 23 16.22 5.26 -9.29
C LYS A 23 15.58 4.57 -8.09
N ILE A 24 14.57 3.75 -8.33
CA ILE A 24 13.84 3.02 -7.29
C ILE A 24 13.71 1.53 -7.60
N LEU A 25 13.60 0.74 -6.54
CA LEU A 25 13.16 -0.65 -6.58
C LEU A 25 11.70 -0.73 -6.12
N LEU A 26 10.82 -1.25 -6.98
CA LEU A 26 9.42 -1.49 -6.66
C LEU A 26 9.20 -2.99 -6.38
N LEU A 27 8.96 -3.30 -5.11
CA LEU A 27 8.58 -4.65 -4.67
C LEU A 27 7.07 -4.83 -4.82
N VAL A 28 6.65 -5.89 -5.51
CA VAL A 28 5.24 -6.19 -5.77
C VAL A 28 4.90 -7.64 -5.43
N ASP A 29 3.62 -7.88 -5.14
CA ASP A 29 3.13 -9.25 -4.94
C ASP A 29 3.23 -10.07 -6.24
N ASN A 30 3.40 -11.38 -6.08
CA ASN A 30 3.54 -12.33 -7.18
C ASN A 30 2.19 -12.78 -7.72
N VAL A 31 1.50 -11.85 -8.36
CA VAL A 31 0.22 -12.08 -9.02
C VAL A 31 0.29 -11.75 -10.51
N PRO A 32 -0.44 -12.47 -11.39
CA PRO A 32 -0.33 -12.27 -12.84
C PRO A 32 -0.63 -10.84 -13.31
N SER A 33 -1.46 -10.10 -12.58
CA SER A 33 -1.78 -8.70 -12.90
C SER A 33 -0.62 -7.72 -12.65
N HIS A 34 0.47 -8.16 -12.04
CA HIS A 34 1.68 -7.35 -11.84
C HIS A 34 2.79 -7.68 -12.87
N SER A 35 2.46 -8.41 -13.93
CA SER A 35 3.39 -8.65 -15.03
C SER A 35 3.60 -7.38 -15.84
N LEU A 36 4.86 -7.14 -16.22
CA LEU A 36 5.24 -6.08 -17.15
C LEU A 36 4.89 -6.51 -18.58
N ASP A 37 4.27 -5.64 -19.35
CA ASP A 37 4.01 -5.90 -20.77
C ASP A 37 5.32 -5.83 -21.57
N GLU A 38 5.44 -6.62 -22.64
CA GLU A 38 6.70 -6.77 -23.41
C GLU A 38 7.21 -5.47 -24.04
N ASP A 39 6.31 -4.53 -24.31
CA ASP A 39 6.57 -3.23 -24.94
C ASP A 39 6.81 -2.10 -23.91
N VAL A 40 6.77 -2.40 -22.61
CA VAL A 40 6.98 -1.41 -21.54
C VAL A 40 8.43 -1.45 -21.06
N PHE A 41 9.14 -0.34 -21.30
CA PHE A 41 10.52 -0.15 -20.85
C PHE A 41 10.59 0.89 -19.73
N LEU A 42 11.29 0.56 -18.64
CA LEU A 42 11.42 1.40 -17.45
C LEU A 42 12.91 1.66 -17.14
N ASP A 43 13.33 2.92 -17.21
CA ASP A 43 14.73 3.32 -17.01
C ASP A 43 15.12 3.50 -15.54
N ASN A 44 14.18 4.03 -14.74
CA ASN A 44 14.42 4.44 -13.36
C ASN A 44 13.61 3.62 -12.33
N VAL A 45 12.70 2.76 -12.78
CA VAL A 45 11.92 1.87 -11.91
C VAL A 45 12.30 0.42 -12.22
N LYS A 46 12.94 -0.25 -11.26
CA LYS A 46 13.17 -1.69 -11.33
C LYS A 46 12.08 -2.41 -10.55
N ILE A 47 11.39 -3.36 -11.18
CA ILE A 47 10.35 -4.15 -10.52
C ILE A 47 10.92 -5.48 -10.05
N ARG A 48 10.54 -5.91 -8.85
CA ARG A 48 10.80 -7.27 -8.34
C ARG A 48 9.53 -7.83 -7.73
N MET A 49 9.11 -8.98 -8.23
CA MET A 49 8.05 -9.77 -7.61
C MET A 49 8.63 -10.52 -6.41
N LEU A 50 7.87 -10.55 -5.32
CA LEU A 50 8.24 -11.34 -4.15
C LEU A 50 8.10 -12.84 -4.41
N PRO A 51 8.81 -13.73 -3.70
CA PRO A 51 8.54 -15.15 -3.78
C PRO A 51 7.11 -15.47 -3.34
N LYS A 52 6.56 -16.57 -3.86
CA LYS A 52 5.22 -17.02 -3.45
C LYS A 52 5.18 -17.27 -1.94
N ASN A 53 4.05 -16.98 -1.31
CA ASN A 53 3.79 -17.21 0.12
C ASN A 53 4.72 -16.45 1.09
N THR A 54 5.38 -15.37 0.64
CA THR A 54 6.28 -14.57 1.50
C THR A 54 5.68 -13.23 1.93
N THR A 55 4.43 -12.96 1.54
CA THR A 55 3.75 -11.68 1.74
C THR A 55 3.81 -11.21 3.20
N SER A 56 3.48 -12.09 4.15
CA SER A 56 3.53 -11.81 5.59
C SER A 56 4.92 -11.54 6.16
N HIS A 57 5.98 -12.01 5.48
CA HIS A 57 7.36 -11.90 5.95
C HIS A 57 8.10 -10.73 5.30
N LEU A 58 7.86 -10.50 4.00
CA LEU A 58 8.63 -9.55 3.21
C LEU A 58 7.86 -8.26 2.91
N GLN A 59 6.52 -8.25 2.93
CA GLN A 59 5.75 -7.03 2.62
C GLN A 59 5.60 -6.11 3.85
N PRO A 60 6.18 -4.90 3.82
CA PRO A 60 6.02 -3.93 4.90
C PRO A 60 4.57 -3.46 5.05
N GLN A 61 3.80 -3.55 3.95
CA GLN A 61 2.37 -3.27 3.96
C GLN A 61 1.63 -4.15 4.98
N ASP A 62 1.92 -5.44 4.99
CA ASP A 62 1.35 -6.42 5.92
C ASP A 62 2.01 -6.40 7.30
N ALA A 63 3.25 -5.91 7.41
CA ALA A 63 3.99 -5.81 8.67
C ALA A 63 3.41 -4.79 9.67
N GLY A 64 2.54 -3.89 9.22
CA GLY A 64 1.84 -2.95 10.09
C GLY A 64 1.26 -1.72 9.41
N ILE A 65 1.66 -1.37 8.19
CA ILE A 65 1.17 -0.16 7.50
C ILE A 65 -0.35 -0.26 7.24
N ILE A 66 -0.82 -1.39 6.70
CA ILE A 66 -2.26 -1.63 6.47
C ILE A 66 -3.02 -1.63 7.79
N ALA A 67 -2.47 -2.23 8.84
CA ALA A 67 -3.10 -2.25 10.17
C ALA A 67 -3.23 -0.84 10.76
N ALA A 68 -2.18 -0.03 10.67
CA ALA A 68 -2.17 1.36 11.14
C ALA A 68 -3.20 2.21 10.38
N PHE A 69 -3.26 2.07 9.05
CA PHE A 69 -4.28 2.72 8.23
C PHE A 69 -5.70 2.27 8.62
N LYS A 70 -5.96 0.96 8.71
CA LYS A 70 -7.27 0.42 9.09
C LYS A 70 -7.71 0.85 10.49
N ALA A 71 -6.78 1.05 11.43
CA ALA A 71 -7.11 1.55 12.76
C ALA A 71 -7.71 2.97 12.70
N LYS A 72 -7.22 3.81 11.79
CA LYS A 72 -7.72 5.17 11.57
C LYS A 72 -9.09 5.19 10.91
N VAL A 73 -9.27 4.36 9.88
CA VAL A 73 -10.58 4.15 9.26
C VAL A 73 -11.61 3.70 10.29
N LYS A 74 -11.27 2.71 11.14
CA LYS A 74 -12.16 2.23 12.21
C LYS A 74 -12.47 3.29 13.26
N GLN A 75 -11.48 4.08 13.67
CA GLN A 75 -11.68 5.19 14.61
C GLN A 75 -12.71 6.18 14.05
N ARG A 76 -12.59 6.53 12.76
CA ARG A 76 -13.53 7.43 12.09
C ARG A 76 -14.92 6.83 11.97
N GLN A 77 -15.03 5.56 11.59
CA GLN A 77 -16.32 4.85 11.54
C GLN A 77 -17.04 4.84 12.89
N LEU A 78 -16.30 4.65 13.99
CA LEU A 78 -16.86 4.70 15.33
C LEU A 78 -17.33 6.11 15.69
N GLN A 79 -16.54 7.15 15.38
CA GLN A 79 -16.94 8.54 15.62
C GLN A 79 -18.22 8.88 14.84
N ASN A 80 -18.27 8.53 13.56
CA ASN A 80 -19.47 8.72 12.74
C ASN A 80 -20.67 7.99 13.37
N ALA A 81 -20.51 6.74 13.83
CA ALA A 81 -21.61 6.01 14.48
C ALA A 81 -22.13 6.70 15.76
N LEU A 82 -21.25 7.30 16.56
CA LEU A 82 -21.63 8.07 17.75
C LEU A 82 -22.40 9.35 17.36
N ASP A 83 -21.89 10.11 16.39
CA ASP A 83 -22.54 11.33 15.91
C ASP A 83 -23.94 11.03 15.36
N GLN A 84 -24.13 9.86 14.73
CA GLN A 84 -25.43 9.44 14.22
C GLN A 84 -26.41 9.05 15.33
N ILE A 85 -25.96 8.46 16.44
CA ILE A 85 -26.81 8.23 17.61
C ILE A 85 -27.39 9.56 18.11
N ASP A 86 -26.56 10.60 18.20
CA ASP A 86 -27.01 11.94 18.60
C ASP A 86 -28.02 12.55 17.62
N VAL A 87 -27.86 12.28 16.32
CA VAL A 87 -28.78 12.74 15.27
C VAL A 87 -30.12 11.99 15.31
N VAL A 88 -30.10 10.67 15.55
CA VAL A 88 -31.32 9.86 15.74
C VAL A 88 -32.08 10.31 16.98
N MET A 89 -31.38 10.55 18.09
CA MET A 89 -31.97 11.09 19.32
C MET A 89 -32.62 12.47 19.11
N ARG A 90 -32.23 13.20 18.05
CA ARG A 90 -32.82 14.48 17.64
C ARG A 90 -33.91 14.35 16.55
N GLY A 91 -34.32 13.12 16.21
CA GLY A 91 -35.50 12.86 15.36
C GLY A 91 -35.26 12.74 13.85
N ARG A 92 -34.01 12.60 13.39
CA ARG A 92 -33.70 12.29 11.96
C ARG A 92 -33.43 10.80 11.77
N GLN A 93 -34.09 10.16 10.80
CA GLN A 93 -34.02 8.70 10.57
C GLN A 93 -33.47 8.25 9.21
N GLU A 94 -33.25 9.14 8.24
CA GLU A 94 -32.88 8.73 6.87
C GLU A 94 -31.37 8.79 6.61
N ARG A 95 -30.83 7.73 5.98
CA ARG A 95 -29.46 7.63 5.41
C ARG A 95 -28.29 7.75 6.40
N LEU A 96 -28.53 7.49 7.68
CA LEU A 96 -27.57 7.62 8.80
C LEU A 96 -26.24 6.86 8.60
N TYR A 97 -26.22 5.80 7.79
CA TYR A 97 -25.04 4.96 7.55
C TYR A 97 -24.48 5.07 6.14
N GLU A 98 -25.08 5.91 5.28
CA GLU A 98 -24.58 6.14 3.95
C GLU A 98 -23.42 7.15 4.01
N VAL A 99 -22.23 6.70 3.64
CA VAL A 99 -21.08 7.57 3.41
C VAL A 99 -20.95 7.75 1.90
N PRO A 100 -21.16 8.97 1.37
CA PRO A 100 -20.91 9.28 -0.03
C PRO A 100 -19.48 8.91 -0.45
N LEU A 101 -19.31 8.51 -1.71
CA LEU A 101 -18.03 8.00 -2.20
C LEU A 101 -16.91 9.06 -2.12
N ASP A 102 -17.21 10.31 -2.41
CA ASP A 102 -16.29 11.45 -2.31
C ASP A 102 -15.84 11.70 -0.87
N GLU A 103 -16.75 11.58 0.09
CA GLU A 103 -16.44 11.64 1.52
C GLU A 103 -15.54 10.45 1.92
N ALA A 104 -15.88 9.23 1.50
CA ALA A 104 -15.07 8.04 1.77
C ALA A 104 -13.65 8.16 1.21
N MET A 105 -13.50 8.70 -0.01
CA MET A 105 -12.19 8.94 -0.64
C MET A 105 -11.39 10.02 0.09
N THR A 106 -12.06 11.09 0.54
CA THR A 106 -11.43 12.15 1.34
C THR A 106 -10.96 11.59 2.69
N CYS A 107 -11.79 10.80 3.35
CA CYS A 107 -11.45 10.12 4.59
C CYS A 107 -10.24 9.21 4.43
N ALA A 108 -10.24 8.35 3.40
CA ALA A 108 -9.13 7.45 3.14
C ALA A 108 -7.81 8.20 2.91
N LYS A 109 -7.86 9.34 2.21
CA LYS A 109 -6.68 10.19 1.98
C LYS A 109 -6.14 10.77 3.29
N GLU A 110 -7.01 11.24 4.17
CA GLU A 110 -6.63 11.78 5.49
C GLU A 110 -6.10 10.69 6.42
N ASP A 111 -6.77 9.55 6.47
CA ASP A 111 -6.37 8.41 7.28
C ASP A 111 -4.99 7.91 6.84
N TRP A 112 -4.71 7.86 5.53
CA TRP A 112 -3.37 7.57 5.01
C TRP A 112 -2.32 8.59 5.46
N ARG A 113 -2.64 9.89 5.39
CA ARG A 113 -1.74 10.97 5.84
C ARG A 113 -1.43 10.91 7.33
N SER A 114 -2.29 10.25 8.13
CA SER A 114 -2.06 10.07 9.56
C SER A 114 -1.15 8.88 9.89
N VAL A 115 -0.85 8.00 8.93
CA VAL A 115 0.16 6.95 9.09
C VAL A 115 1.54 7.63 9.13
N THR A 116 2.24 7.48 10.25
CA THR A 116 3.51 8.20 10.47
C THR A 116 4.64 7.60 9.64
N GLN A 117 5.60 8.44 9.26
CA GLN A 117 6.83 7.97 8.60
C GLN A 117 7.59 6.96 9.47
N LEU A 118 7.57 7.14 10.79
CA LEU A 118 8.18 6.20 11.74
C LEU A 118 7.48 4.83 11.71
N THR A 119 6.16 4.79 11.62
CA THR A 119 5.40 3.53 11.43
C THR A 119 5.85 2.82 10.15
N VAL A 120 5.97 3.55 9.05
CA VAL A 120 6.44 3.00 7.77
C VAL A 120 7.87 2.47 7.93
N ALA A 121 8.81 3.26 8.45
CA ALA A 121 10.19 2.86 8.64
C ALA A 121 10.32 1.60 9.52
N ASN A 122 9.59 1.53 10.63
CA ASN A 122 9.60 0.37 11.52
C ASN A 122 9.05 -0.89 10.83
N CYS A 123 8.04 -0.76 9.97
CA CYS A 123 7.51 -1.89 9.19
C CYS A 123 8.55 -2.40 8.17
N TRP A 124 9.32 -1.50 7.56
CA TRP A 124 10.43 -1.89 6.69
C TRP A 124 11.58 -2.55 7.47
N ALA A 125 11.95 -2.00 8.63
CA ALA A 125 13.03 -2.54 9.46
C ALA A 125 12.69 -3.94 10.00
N ARG A 126 11.44 -4.15 10.42
CA ARG A 126 10.93 -5.46 10.87
C ARG A 126 11.07 -6.54 9.81
N ASN A 127 11.00 -6.16 8.53
CA ASN A 127 11.09 -7.07 7.40
C ASN A 127 12.53 -7.20 6.86
N GLY A 128 13.53 -6.70 7.60
CA GLY A 128 14.95 -6.83 7.25
C GLY A 128 15.44 -5.85 6.18
N ASN A 129 14.62 -4.89 5.75
CA ASN A 129 14.87 -4.11 4.54
C ASN A 129 15.62 -2.78 4.76
N VAL A 130 16.10 -2.47 5.97
CA VAL A 130 16.63 -1.12 6.29
C VAL A 130 18.09 -1.08 6.72
N ASP A 131 18.78 -2.18 7.06
CA ASP A 131 20.12 -2.07 7.69
C ASP A 131 21.24 -3.00 7.18
N GLY A 132 21.12 -3.64 6.02
CA GLY A 132 22.23 -4.41 5.50
C GLY A 132 21.99 -4.89 4.08
N ASP A 133 22.89 -4.45 3.19
CA ASP A 133 23.13 -4.90 1.82
C ASP A 133 21.93 -5.48 1.06
N LEU A 134 21.47 -4.78 0.02
CA LEU A 134 20.48 -5.29 -0.94
C LEU A 134 20.92 -6.65 -1.56
N SER A 135 22.20 -6.99 -1.51
CA SER A 135 22.72 -8.32 -1.86
C SER A 135 22.20 -9.42 -0.90
N ALA A 136 22.17 -9.15 0.42
CA ALA A 136 21.66 -10.05 1.44
C ALA A 136 20.14 -10.24 1.34
N TYR A 137 19.41 -9.20 0.91
CA TYR A 137 18.00 -9.35 0.54
C TYR A 137 17.83 -10.23 -0.71
N GLY A 138 18.69 -10.05 -1.72
CA GLY A 138 18.73 -10.90 -2.91
C GLY A 138 19.02 -12.37 -2.58
N GLU A 139 19.94 -12.62 -1.65
CA GLU A 139 20.28 -13.95 -1.14
C GLU A 139 19.16 -14.55 -0.29
N GLN A 140 18.56 -13.81 0.65
CA GLN A 140 17.40 -14.29 1.42
C GLN A 140 16.21 -14.62 0.51
N VAL A 141 15.95 -13.79 -0.50
CA VAL A 141 14.91 -14.02 -1.50
C VAL A 141 15.24 -15.23 -2.39
N ALA A 142 16.52 -15.48 -2.68
CA ALA A 142 16.98 -16.64 -3.43
C ALA A 142 17.00 -17.93 -2.59
N GLU A 143 17.24 -17.85 -1.29
CA GLU A 143 17.24 -18.97 -0.34
C GLU A 143 15.83 -19.40 0.07
N LEU A 144 14.83 -18.56 -0.15
CA LEU A 144 13.40 -18.92 -0.07
C LEU A 144 12.99 -19.81 -1.26
N HIS A 145 13.66 -20.96 -1.40
CA HIS A 145 13.20 -22.05 -2.24
C HIS A 145 11.97 -22.70 -1.59
N VAL A 146 10.86 -22.53 -2.28
CA VAL A 146 9.53 -23.07 -2.01
C VAL A 146 9.59 -24.59 -1.84
N ALA A 147 9.04 -25.08 -0.72
CA ALA A 147 8.50 -26.45 -0.63
C ALA A 147 7.15 -26.52 -1.35
#